data_AF-A0A370D7X0-F1
#
_entry.id   AF-A0A370D7X0-F1
#
_cell.length_a   1.000
_cell.length_b   1.000
_cell.length_c   1.000
_cell.angle_alpha   90.00
_cell.angle_beta   90.00
_cell.angle_gamma   90.00
#
_symmetry.space_group_name_H-M   'P 1'
#
loop_
_entity.id
_entity.type
_entity.pdbx_description
1 polymer ?
#
loop_
_entity_poly.entity_id
_entity_poly.type
_entity_poly.pdbx_seq_one_letter_code
_entity_poly.pdbx_strand_id
1 'polypeptide(L)'
;MKLIYTNENRFIVNNIKNIIENTGIEITLKNEYIAGAAGDLSPFDTWLEIWVENEDYNKAMQIVDDIDNADNSHDWFCSNCHEKNNASFELCWQCQSERP
;
A
#
# COMPACT_ATOMS: atom_id res chain seq x y z
N MET A 1 5.53 17.62 7.58
CA MET A 1 5.24 16.18 7.78
C MET A 1 3.82 15.89 8.28
N LYS A 2 3.16 14.88 7.69
CA LYS A 2 1.85 14.34 8.09
C LYS A 2 1.84 12.81 8.08
N LEU A 3 1.11 12.20 9.00
CA LEU A 3 0.85 10.76 9.03
C LEU A 3 -0.07 10.40 7.86
N ILE A 4 0.28 9.35 7.13
CA ILE A 4 -0.55 8.83 6.03
C ILE A 4 -1.00 7.39 6.23
N TYR A 5 -0.25 6.59 6.99
CA TYR A 5 -0.61 5.19 7.20
C TYR A 5 0.02 4.64 8.49
N THR A 6 -0.72 3.80 9.20
CA THR A 6 -0.23 2.98 10.32
C THR A 6 -1.09 1.73 10.44
N ASN A 7 -0.50 0.64 10.94
CA ASN A 7 -1.17 -0.62 11.16
C ASN A 7 -0.43 -1.45 12.22
N GLU A 8 -1.12 -2.33 12.93
CA GLU A 8 -0.54 -3.28 13.88
C GLU A 8 0.44 -4.25 13.21
N ASN A 9 0.19 -4.59 11.95
CA ASN A 9 1.02 -5.47 11.15
C ASN A 9 2.07 -4.66 10.38
N ARG A 10 3.31 -4.73 10.88
CA ARG A 10 4.45 -4.04 10.29
C ARG A 10 4.77 -4.49 8.87
N PHE A 11 4.38 -5.68 8.44
CA PHE A 11 4.59 -6.10 7.06
C PHE A 11 3.71 -5.31 6.09
N ILE A 12 2.47 -5.00 6.47
CA ILE A 12 1.57 -4.17 5.67
C ILE A 12 2.12 -2.75 5.58
N VAL A 13 2.53 -2.17 6.71
CA VAL A 13 3.15 -0.84 6.72
C VAL A 13 4.39 -0.79 5.82
N ASN A 14 5.29 -1.78 5.89
CA ASN A 14 6.46 -1.81 5.02
C ASN A 14 6.11 -2.03 3.52
N ASN A 15 5.02 -2.73 3.23
CA ASN A 15 4.53 -2.87 1.86
C ASN A 15 4.05 -1.51 1.31
N ILE A 16 3.23 -0.77 2.06
CA ILE A 16 2.79 0.58 1.71
C ILE A 16 3.99 1.52 1.52
N LYS A 17 4.97 1.48 2.44
CA LYS A 17 6.24 2.21 2.31
C LYS A 17 6.90 1.96 0.94
N ASN A 18 7.09 0.70 0.58
CA ASN A 18 7.78 0.36 -0.67
C ASN A 18 7.01 0.86 -1.90
N ILE A 19 5.68 0.79 -1.89
CA ILE A 19 4.85 1.28 -3.00
C ILE A 19 5.01 2.80 -3.14
N ILE A 20 4.94 3.54 -2.04
CA ILE A 20 5.06 5.01 -2.04
C ILE A 20 6.46 5.44 -2.48
N GLU A 21 7.51 4.84 -1.94
CA GLU A 21 8.91 5.15 -2.31
C GLU A 21 9.17 4.87 -3.80
N ASN A 22 8.58 3.83 -4.39
CA ASN A 22 8.69 3.54 -5.82
C ASN A 22 8.07 4.63 -6.72
N THR A 23 7.24 5.52 -6.17
CA THR A 23 6.72 6.70 -6.90
C THR A 23 7.60 7.93 -6.78
N GLY A 24 8.75 7.82 -6.10
CA GLY A 24 9.71 8.88 -5.85
C GLY A 24 9.35 9.80 -4.68
N ILE A 25 8.40 9.42 -3.83
CA ILE A 25 8.03 10.17 -2.62
C ILE A 25 8.92 9.72 -1.47
N GLU A 26 9.61 10.65 -0.82
CA GLU A 26 10.37 10.37 0.39
C GLU A 26 9.44 10.18 1.59
N ILE A 27 9.75 9.19 2.42
CA ILE A 27 8.99 8.90 3.63
C ILE A 27 9.87 8.98 4.87
N THR A 28 9.24 9.18 6.02
CA THR A 28 9.87 9.04 7.33
C THR A 28 9.05 8.07 8.18
N LEU A 29 9.75 7.13 8.80
CA LEU A 29 9.15 6.19 9.74
C LEU A 29 9.17 6.77 11.16
N LYS A 30 8.06 6.62 11.88
CA LYS A 30 8.02 6.80 13.34
C LYS A 30 7.68 5.47 14.01
N ASN A 31 8.12 5.33 15.27
CA ASN A 31 7.93 4.12 16.08
C ASN A 31 8.58 2.85 15.51
N GLU A 32 9.65 3.00 14.71
CA GLU A 32 10.31 1.87 14.08
C GLU A 32 10.87 0.85 15.09
N TYR A 33 11.36 1.28 16.24
CA TYR A 33 12.04 0.37 17.17
C TYR A 33 11.29 0.15 18.49
N ILE A 34 10.08 0.69 18.64
CA ILE A 34 9.36 0.72 19.93
C ILE A 34 8.26 -0.36 20.05
N ALA A 35 8.14 -1.26 19.07
CA ALA A 35 7.17 -2.36 19.10
C ALA A 35 7.29 -3.25 20.36
N GLY A 36 8.50 -3.39 20.92
CA GLY A 36 8.74 -4.15 22.14
C GLY A 36 8.21 -3.51 23.43
N ALA A 37 7.78 -2.24 23.39
CA ALA A 37 7.18 -1.55 24.53
C ALA A 37 5.67 -1.81 24.66
N ALA A 38 5.08 -2.63 23.77
CA ALA A 38 3.68 -3.00 23.86
C ALA A 38 3.40 -3.74 25.17
N GLY A 39 2.49 -3.20 25.98
CA GLY A 39 2.19 -3.68 27.34
C GLY A 39 2.56 -2.67 28.43
N ASP A 40 3.64 -1.93 28.23
CA ASP A 40 3.98 -0.75 29.04
C ASP A 40 3.42 0.54 28.44
N LEU A 41 3.36 0.60 27.10
CA LEU A 41 2.69 1.65 26.32
C LEU A 41 1.37 1.14 25.72
N SER A 42 0.51 2.08 25.34
CA SER A 42 -0.65 1.78 24.50
C SER A 42 -0.19 1.10 23.22
N PRO A 43 -0.83 0.01 22.76
CA PRO A 43 -0.45 -0.65 21.53
C PRO A 43 -0.36 0.31 20.34
N PHE A 44 -1.29 1.27 20.23
CA PHE A 44 -1.31 2.27 19.15
C PHE A 44 -0.06 3.16 19.14
N ASP A 45 0.50 3.48 20.30
CA ASP A 45 1.72 4.29 20.42
C ASP A 45 2.97 3.50 19.99
N THR A 46 2.83 2.20 19.77
CA THR A 46 3.92 1.30 19.35
C THR A 46 3.87 0.90 17.89
N TRP A 47 2.79 1.25 17.19
CA TRP A 47 2.61 0.89 15.78
C TRP A 47 3.54 1.68 14.88
N LEU A 48 4.04 1.02 13.83
CA LEU A 48 4.87 1.67 12.83
C LEU A 48 4.02 2.66 12.04
N GLU A 49 4.55 3.86 11.85
CA GLU A 49 3.87 4.95 11.19
C GLU A 49 4.65 5.43 9.96
N ILE A 50 3.94 5.71 8.87
CA ILE A 50 4.50 6.34 7.67
C ILE A 50 4.10 7.81 7.64
N TRP A 51 5.10 8.67 7.55
CA TRP A 51 4.94 10.11 7.41
C TRP A 51 5.57 10.60 6.11
N VAL A 52 4.95 11.60 5.51
CA VAL A 52 5.46 12.30 4.31
C VAL A 52 5.46 13.80 4.54
N GLU A 53 6.19 14.55 3.72
CA GLU A 53 6.14 16.01 3.77
C GLU A 53 4.78 16.57 3.35
N ASN A 54 4.51 17.82 3.74
CA ASN A 54 3.20 18.42 3.50
C ASN A 54 2.89 18.56 2.01
N GLU A 55 3.91 18.77 1.17
CA GLU A 55 3.75 18.87 -0.28
C GLU A 55 3.31 17.54 -0.91
N ASP A 56 3.78 16.40 -0.38
CA ASP A 56 3.50 15.08 -0.92
C ASP A 56 2.25 14.41 -0.34
N TYR A 57 1.69 14.95 0.74
CA TYR A 57 0.58 14.35 1.47
C TYR A 57 -0.60 13.92 0.59
N ASN A 58 -1.09 14.78 -0.29
CA ASN A 58 -2.25 14.48 -1.13
C ASN A 58 -1.95 13.35 -2.12
N LYS A 59 -0.75 13.36 -2.73
CA LYS A 59 -0.33 12.32 -3.68
C LYS A 59 -0.14 10.98 -2.96
N ALA A 60 0.48 10.99 -1.80
CA ALA A 60 0.71 9.79 -1.00
C ALA A 60 -0.61 9.18 -0.48
N MET A 61 -1.55 10.01 0.00
CA MET A 61 -2.88 9.54 0.42
C MET A 61 -3.66 8.92 -0.73
N GLN A 62 -3.59 9.50 -1.94
CA GLN A 62 -4.24 8.91 -3.11
C GLN A 62 -3.70 7.50 -3.40
N ILE A 63 -2.39 7.29 -3.29
CA ILE A 63 -1.79 5.96 -3.47
C ILE A 63 -2.29 4.98 -2.40
N VAL A 64 -2.38 5.41 -1.14
CA VAL A 64 -2.92 4.58 -0.05
C VAL A 64 -4.38 4.18 -0.32
N ASP A 65 -5.21 5.14 -0.74
CA ASP A 65 -6.61 4.90 -1.08
C ASP A 65 -6.75 3.96 -2.29
N ASP A 66 -5.90 4.09 -3.31
CA ASP A 66 -5.91 3.24 -4.50
C ASP A 66 -5.59 1.77 -4.14
N ILE A 67 -4.68 1.55 -3.19
CA ILE A 67 -4.32 0.20 -2.69
C ILE A 67 -5.50 -0.44 -1.96
N ASP A 68 -6.15 0.31 -1.05
CA ASP A 68 -7.31 -0.20 -0.32
C ASP A 68 -8.51 -0.49 -1.24
N ASN A 69 -8.63 0.24 -2.35
CA ASN A 69 -9.69 0.04 -3.34
C ASN A 69 -9.37 -1.05 -4.37
N ALA A 70 -8.11 -1.44 -4.56
CA ALA A 70 -7.72 -2.46 -5.53
C ALA A 70 -8.40 -3.82 -5.26
N ASP A 71 -8.61 -4.17 -3.99
CA ASP A 71 -9.31 -5.40 -3.59
C ASP A 71 -10.80 -5.43 -3.98
N ASN A 72 -11.40 -4.26 -4.27
CA ASN A 72 -12.80 -4.16 -4.71
C ASN A 72 -12.96 -4.21 -6.24
N SER A 73 -11.86 -4.40 -6.99
CA SER A 73 -11.93 -4.48 -8.44
C SER A 73 -12.43 -5.86 -8.90
N HIS A 74 -13.12 -5.89 -10.05
CA HIS A 74 -13.73 -7.11 -10.56
C HIS A 74 -12.73 -7.90 -11.43
N ASP A 75 -12.81 -9.23 -11.36
CA ASP A 75 -12.16 -10.13 -12.31
C ASP A 75 -12.50 -9.72 -13.76
N TRP A 76 -11.55 -9.91 -14.68
CA TRP A 76 -11.70 -9.50 -16.08
C TRP A 76 -11.40 -10.65 -17.03
N PHE A 77 -12.01 -10.63 -18.21
CA PHE A 77 -11.74 -11.62 -19.25
C PHE A 77 -10.82 -11.03 -20.31
N CYS A 78 -9.80 -11.78 -20.71
CA CYS A 78 -8.88 -11.33 -21.75
C CYS A 78 -9.57 -11.25 -23.11
N SER A 79 -9.44 -10.11 -23.79
CA SER A 79 -9.97 -9.89 -25.13
C SER A 79 -9.32 -10.75 -26.23
N ASN A 80 -8.12 -11.29 -25.96
CA ASN A 80 -7.35 -12.10 -26.92
C ASN A 80 -7.56 -13.62 -26.75
N CYS A 81 -7.46 -14.13 -25.51
CA CYS A 81 -7.54 -15.57 -25.24
C CYS A 81 -8.73 -16.01 -24.36
N HIS A 82 -9.57 -15.06 -23.91
CA HIS A 82 -10.75 -15.31 -23.07
C HIS A 82 -10.47 -15.91 -21.67
N GLU A 83 -9.21 -15.89 -21.23
CA GLU A 83 -8.85 -16.29 -19.86
C GLU A 83 -9.51 -15.38 -18.83
N LYS A 84 -9.98 -15.97 -17.72
CA LYS A 84 -10.50 -15.20 -16.58
C LYS A 84 -9.33 -14.82 -15.68
N ASN A 85 -9.02 -13.53 -15.63
CA ASN A 85 -7.96 -12.98 -14.80
C ASN A 85 -8.54 -12.36 -13.54
N ASN A 86 -7.83 -12.52 -12.43
CA ASN A 86 -8.18 -11.80 -11.21
C ASN A 86 -7.90 -10.29 -11.37
N ALA A 87 -8.65 -9.49 -10.63
CA ALA A 87 -8.60 -8.05 -10.71
C ALA A 87 -7.22 -7.43 -10.38
N SER A 88 -6.38 -8.12 -9.59
CA SER A 88 -5.01 -7.70 -9.28
C SER A 88 -4.01 -7.87 -10.45
N PHE A 89 -4.41 -8.49 -11.56
CA PHE A 89 -3.54 -8.66 -12.74
C PHE A 89 -3.72 -7.52 -13.74
N GLU A 90 -2.60 -6.89 -14.12
CA GLU A 90 -2.51 -5.91 -15.21
C GLU A 90 -2.34 -6.57 -16.59
N LEU A 91 -1.79 -7.79 -16.62
CA LEU A 91 -1.56 -8.58 -17.83
C LEU A 91 -2.29 -9.91 -17.75
N CYS A 92 -2.73 -10.41 -18.89
CA CYS A 92 -3.39 -11.71 -18.96
C CYS A 92 -2.41 -12.82 -18.54
N TRP A 93 -2.82 -13.63 -17.56
CA TRP A 93 -2.06 -14.76 -17.03
C TRP A 93 -1.60 -15.74 -18.12
N GLN A 94 -2.49 -15.99 -19.10
CA GLN A 94 -2.25 -16.97 -20.15
C GLN A 94 -1.43 -16.42 -21.33
N CYS A 95 -1.76 -15.23 -21.83
CA CYS A 95 -1.20 -14.72 -23.10
C CYS A 95 -0.41 -13.42 -22.96
N GLN A 96 -0.28 -12.89 -21.74
CA GLN A 96 0.47 -11.67 -21.42
C GLN A 96 0.00 -10.41 -22.16
N SER A 97 -1.19 -10.44 -22.76
CA SER A 97 -1.83 -9.25 -23.34
C SER A 97 -2.33 -8.32 -22.23
N GLU A 98 -2.29 -7.01 -22.46
CA GLU A 98 -2.77 -6.00 -21.51
C GLU A 98 -4.25 -6.16 -21.19
N ARG A 99 -4.64 -5.71 -19.99
CA ARG A 99 -6.04 -5.60 -19.58
C ARG A 99 -6.81 -4.69 -20.55
N PRO A 100 -8.02 -5.08 -21.01
CA PRO A 100 -8.82 -4.30 -21.96
C PRO A 100 -9.24 -2.91 -21.46
#